data_AF-A0A2D5XHR6-F1
#
_entry.id   AF-A0A2D5XHR6-F1
#
_cell.length_a   1.000
_cell.length_b   1.000
_cell.length_c   1.000
_cell.angle_alpha   90.00
_cell.angle_beta   90.00
_cell.angle_gamma   90.00
#
_symmetry.space_group_name_H-M   'P 1'
#
loop_
_entity.id
_entity.type
_entity.pdbx_description
1 polymer ?
#
loop_
_entity_poly.entity_id
_entity_poly.type
_entity_poly.pdbx_seq_one_letter_code
_entity_poly.pdbx_strand_id
1 'polypeptide(L)'
;MDCLKGRSREGQAMTILTPVKARDWAIFALQAQLLRFNALNVAQKQGGLNAGFQQKVNSINLDADKWLDIQEDIKDAVVFLDKVVKRLETIRGHLDDMLSTAFKARDGDTHSAWTYPIKFDVSLRGLIATAEDRGGNPNLLGSAQHRNFTYKSNDIGETETVSRSFLGSDYYITDSTGKIWTRDRSSFLLRQRDATTGAKTGEFAALTGGLRLDSLSGSAITFTTAPDTTDSTTYTGTLSTSGLDVLDAWLYGDLESSADRQRAEDDLHSAKNTVDLHLARLRSALATARFYESQSNVKLSAFSDLIDDKTTAHLLELQEVEDGNAQRNSLNTLIINAHRANSALYKKMFSGTPADALSQTRINLLV
;
A
#
# COMPACT_ATOMS: atom_id res chain seq x y z
N MET A 1 -26.68 18.09 -115.43
CA MET A 1 -27.37 17.89 -114.14
C MET A 1 -26.30 17.45 -113.15
N ASP A 2 -25.54 18.39 -112.57
CA ASP A 2 -25.90 19.14 -111.33
C ASP A 2 -26.43 18.20 -110.25
N CYS A 3 -25.64 17.92 -109.22
CA CYS A 3 -25.67 18.55 -107.88
C CYS A 3 -26.09 17.43 -106.89
N LEU A 4 -25.68 17.27 -105.62
CA LEU A 4 -24.95 18.05 -104.61
C LEU A 4 -24.69 17.09 -103.40
N LYS A 5 -23.61 17.37 -102.66
CA LYS A 5 -23.41 17.30 -101.18
C LYS A 5 -24.04 16.19 -100.31
N GLY A 6 -23.20 15.64 -99.40
CA GLY A 6 -23.58 15.27 -98.01
C GLY A 6 -22.65 14.22 -97.36
N ARG A 7 -21.68 14.62 -96.51
CA ARG A 7 -21.57 14.35 -95.04
C ARG A 7 -21.83 12.87 -94.63
N SER A 8 -21.01 12.16 -93.84
CA SER A 8 -20.42 12.50 -92.54
C SER A 8 -19.60 11.31 -91.96
N ARG A 9 -18.56 11.65 -91.16
CA ARG A 9 -17.95 10.93 -90.01
C ARG A 9 -17.29 9.57 -90.21
N GLU A 10 -16.00 9.51 -89.88
CA GLU A 10 -15.55 8.86 -88.62
C GLU A 10 -14.17 9.40 -88.22
N GLY A 11 -14.08 9.87 -86.98
CA GLY A 11 -12.81 10.25 -86.36
C GLY A 11 -12.14 9.02 -85.79
N GLN A 12 -10.85 8.86 -86.06
CA GLN A 12 -9.97 8.08 -85.20
C GLN A 12 -8.94 9.03 -84.60
N ALA A 13 -9.13 9.29 -83.31
CA ALA A 13 -8.07 9.76 -82.44
C ALA A 13 -6.99 8.66 -82.40
N MET A 14 -5.92 8.83 -83.19
CA MET A 14 -4.70 8.07 -82.95
C MET A 14 -4.03 8.63 -81.70
N THR A 15 -4.30 7.98 -80.57
CA THR A 15 -3.43 8.02 -79.41
C THR A 15 -2.08 7.45 -79.85
N ILE A 16 -1.15 8.32 -80.23
CA ILE A 16 0.25 7.94 -80.45
C ILE A 16 0.83 7.63 -79.07
N LEU A 17 0.75 6.36 -78.67
CA LEU A 17 1.63 5.82 -77.65
C LEU A 17 3.03 5.82 -78.26
N THR A 18 3.79 6.86 -77.93
CA THR A 18 5.24 6.85 -78.18
C THR A 18 5.83 5.59 -77.54
N PRO A 19 6.68 4.83 -78.25
CA PRO A 19 7.23 3.60 -77.69
C PRO A 19 8.10 3.96 -76.49
N VAL A 20 7.62 3.63 -75.28
CA VAL A 20 8.43 3.70 -74.07
C VAL A 20 9.58 2.73 -74.26
N LYS A 21 10.81 3.24 -74.34
CA LYS A 21 11.99 2.41 -74.60
C LYS A 21 12.19 1.49 -73.39
N ALA A 22 12.48 0.21 -73.61
CA ALA A 22 12.68 -0.80 -72.56
C ALA A 22 13.66 -0.36 -71.43
N ARG A 23 14.58 0.55 -71.75
CA ARG A 23 15.56 1.13 -70.83
C ARG A 23 14.98 2.20 -69.89
N ASP A 24 13.99 2.98 -70.33
CA ASP A 24 13.28 3.94 -69.46
C ASP A 24 12.44 3.18 -68.41
N TRP A 25 11.85 2.05 -68.82
CA TRP A 25 11.21 1.08 -67.94
C TRP A 25 12.18 0.48 -66.92
N ALA A 26 13.40 0.09 -67.33
CA ALA A 26 14.40 -0.46 -66.42
C ALA A 26 14.83 0.54 -65.33
N ILE A 27 15.02 1.82 -65.68
CA ILE A 27 15.38 2.85 -64.71
C ILE A 27 14.22 3.16 -63.75
N PHE A 28 12.98 3.21 -64.27
CA PHE A 28 11.79 3.35 -63.42
C PHE A 28 11.62 2.16 -62.46
N ALA A 29 11.81 0.94 -62.96
CA ALA A 29 11.76 -0.28 -62.15
C ALA A 29 12.84 -0.28 -61.06
N LEU A 30 14.07 0.13 -61.37
CA LEU A 30 15.15 0.26 -60.38
C LEU A 30 14.82 1.30 -59.31
N GLN A 31 14.28 2.46 -59.70
CA GLN A 31 13.85 3.50 -58.76
C GLN A 31 12.75 2.98 -57.83
N ALA A 32 11.75 2.28 -58.36
CA ALA A 32 10.68 1.67 -57.58
C ALA A 32 11.20 0.56 -56.64
N GLN A 33 12.14 -0.27 -57.09
CA GLN A 33 12.77 -1.32 -56.28
C GLN A 33 13.58 -0.73 -55.12
N LEU A 34 14.37 0.31 -55.37
CA LEU A 34 15.16 0.99 -54.34
C LEU A 34 14.28 1.67 -53.29
N LEU A 35 13.21 2.36 -53.71
CA LEU A 35 12.23 2.95 -52.79
C LEU A 35 11.55 1.87 -51.94
N ARG A 36 11.15 0.76 -52.54
CA ARG A 36 10.53 -0.36 -51.83
C ARG A 36 11.51 -1.01 -50.84
N PHE A 37 12.76 -1.23 -51.23
CA PHE A 37 13.80 -1.76 -50.36
C PHE A 37 14.07 -0.84 -49.17
N ASN A 38 14.18 0.46 -49.41
CA ASN A 38 14.36 1.47 -48.38
C ASN A 38 13.16 1.52 -47.41
N ALA A 39 11.93 1.46 -47.92
CA ALA A 39 10.72 1.39 -47.10
C ALA A 39 10.67 0.12 -46.21
N LEU A 40 11.05 -1.04 -46.77
CA LEU A 40 11.12 -2.29 -46.00
C LEU A 40 12.19 -2.22 -44.90
N ASN A 41 13.36 -1.64 -45.19
CA ASN A 41 14.43 -1.45 -44.21
C ASN A 41 14.00 -0.51 -43.07
N VAL A 42 13.28 0.57 -43.36
CA VAL A 42 12.71 1.46 -42.34
C VAL A 42 11.72 0.70 -41.48
N ALA A 43 10.76 0.01 -42.09
CA ALA A 43 9.76 -0.76 -41.35
C ALA A 43 10.40 -1.80 -40.42
N GLN A 44 11.46 -2.48 -40.89
CA GLN A 44 12.20 -3.44 -40.06
C GLN A 44 12.93 -2.76 -38.89
N LYS A 45 13.60 -1.62 -39.13
CA LYS A 45 14.27 -0.85 -38.07
C LYS A 45 13.28 -0.32 -37.03
N GLN A 46 12.20 0.29 -37.49
CA GLN A 46 11.13 0.79 -36.62
C GLN A 46 10.52 -0.36 -35.80
N GLY A 47 10.28 -1.53 -36.42
CA GLY A 47 9.82 -2.72 -35.70
C GLY A 47 10.77 -3.19 -34.59
N GLY A 48 12.08 -3.19 -34.86
CA GLY A 48 13.10 -3.51 -33.86
C GLY A 48 13.17 -2.49 -32.71
N LEU A 49 13.11 -1.20 -33.03
CA LEU A 49 13.06 -0.12 -32.03
C LEU A 49 11.81 -0.22 -31.16
N ASN A 50 10.64 -0.44 -31.76
CA ASN A 50 9.38 -0.60 -31.05
C ASN A 50 9.43 -1.79 -30.08
N ALA A 51 9.96 -2.94 -30.54
CA ALA A 51 10.12 -4.12 -29.68
C ALA A 51 11.07 -3.85 -28.51
N GLY A 52 12.20 -3.19 -28.76
CA GLY A 52 13.16 -2.81 -27.71
C GLY A 52 12.58 -1.80 -26.72
N PHE A 53 11.81 -0.81 -27.19
CA PHE A 53 11.09 0.14 -26.35
C PHE A 53 10.05 -0.57 -25.47
N GLN A 54 9.22 -1.43 -26.05
CA GLN A 54 8.22 -2.23 -25.31
C GLN A 54 8.87 -3.10 -24.23
N GLN A 55 10.01 -3.73 -24.52
CA GLN A 55 10.75 -4.51 -23.51
C GLN A 55 11.21 -3.65 -22.33
N LYS A 56 11.73 -2.44 -22.59
CA LYS A 56 12.14 -1.50 -21.53
C LYS A 56 10.93 -1.04 -20.71
N VAL A 57 9.84 -0.65 -21.35
CA VAL A 57 8.59 -0.23 -20.67
C VAL A 57 8.02 -1.37 -19.82
N ASN A 58 7.96 -2.59 -20.35
CA ASN A 58 7.48 -3.75 -19.60
C ASN A 58 8.33 -4.03 -18.35
N SER A 59 9.66 -3.89 -18.46
CA SER A 59 10.56 -4.02 -17.30
C SER A 59 10.27 -2.96 -16.23
N ILE A 60 10.05 -1.71 -16.65
CA ILE A 60 9.73 -0.61 -15.71
C ILE A 60 8.38 -0.87 -15.03
N ASN A 61 7.37 -1.28 -15.79
CA ASN A 61 6.04 -1.59 -15.24
C ASN A 61 6.09 -2.74 -14.23
N LEU A 62 6.87 -3.80 -14.49
CA LEU A 62 7.03 -4.90 -13.54
C LEU A 62 7.62 -4.44 -12.19
N ASP A 63 8.53 -3.48 -12.20
CA ASP A 63 9.10 -2.93 -10.96
C ASP A 63 8.12 -1.95 -10.29
N ALA A 64 7.39 -1.15 -11.08
CA ALA A 64 6.32 -0.28 -10.57
C ALA A 64 5.21 -1.08 -9.88
N ASP A 65 4.79 -2.22 -10.44
CA ASP A 65 3.77 -3.10 -9.88
C ASP A 65 4.17 -3.66 -8.50
N LYS A 66 5.45 -4.01 -8.31
CA LYS A 66 5.96 -4.43 -6.99
C LYS A 66 5.82 -3.30 -5.97
N TRP A 67 6.20 -2.08 -6.36
CA TRP A 67 6.09 -0.91 -5.49
C TRP A 67 4.64 -0.53 -5.19
N LEU A 68 3.69 -0.79 -6.09
CA LEU A 68 2.26 -0.61 -5.84
C LEU A 68 1.75 -1.58 -4.76
N ASP A 69 2.10 -2.87 -4.83
CA ASP A 69 1.77 -3.87 -3.79
C ASP A 69 2.29 -3.44 -2.40
N ILE A 70 3.53 -2.96 -2.35
CA ILE A 70 4.16 -2.49 -1.11
C ILE A 70 3.49 -1.22 -0.60
N GLN A 71 3.10 -0.31 -1.48
CA GLN A 71 2.40 0.91 -1.10
C GLN A 71 1.04 0.58 -0.46
N GLU A 72 0.32 -0.42 -0.95
CA GLU A 72 -0.93 -0.90 -0.36
C GLU A 72 -0.69 -1.44 1.07
N ASP A 73 0.28 -2.35 1.23
CA ASP A 73 0.68 -2.89 2.54
C ASP A 73 1.06 -1.78 3.54
N ILE A 74 1.82 -0.76 3.09
CA ILE A 74 2.23 0.37 3.94
C ILE A 74 1.04 1.25 4.31
N LYS A 75 0.13 1.54 3.37
CA LYS A 75 -1.08 2.34 3.66
C LYS A 75 -1.97 1.65 4.69
N ASP A 76 -2.15 0.35 4.55
CA ASP A 76 -2.87 -0.45 5.53
C ASP A 76 -2.19 -0.42 6.90
N ALA A 77 -0.85 -0.48 6.94
CA ALA A 77 -0.09 -0.29 8.18
C ALA A 77 -0.28 1.08 8.81
N VAL A 78 -0.26 2.17 8.02
CA VAL A 78 -0.52 3.54 8.50
C VAL A 78 -1.92 3.64 9.11
N VAL A 79 -2.94 3.15 8.41
CA VAL A 79 -4.33 3.17 8.88
C VAL A 79 -4.50 2.34 10.15
N PHE A 80 -3.88 1.16 10.20
CA PHE A 80 -3.94 0.28 11.35
C PHE A 80 -3.26 0.91 12.57
N LEU A 81 -2.02 1.39 12.43
CA LEU A 81 -1.27 1.99 13.54
C LEU A 81 -1.92 3.27 14.06
N ASP A 82 -2.50 4.10 13.19
CA ASP A 82 -3.27 5.28 13.58
C ASP A 82 -4.48 4.91 14.46
N LYS A 83 -5.22 3.85 14.10
CA LYS A 83 -6.32 3.33 14.92
C LYS A 83 -5.83 2.82 16.28
N VAL A 84 -4.71 2.11 16.33
CA VAL A 84 -4.15 1.60 17.60
C VAL A 84 -3.68 2.76 18.49
N VAL A 85 -3.05 3.79 17.94
CA VAL A 85 -2.68 5.01 18.67
C VAL A 85 -3.91 5.67 19.29
N LYS A 86 -4.99 5.86 18.52
CA LYS A 86 -6.24 6.44 19.01
C LYS A 86 -6.88 5.61 20.13
N ARG A 87 -6.88 4.28 19.99
CA ARG A 87 -7.36 3.38 21.07
C ARG A 87 -6.55 3.54 22.34
N LEU A 88 -5.24 3.70 22.23
CA LEU A 88 -4.38 3.90 23.39
C LEU A 88 -4.58 5.28 24.04
N GLU A 89 -4.88 6.32 23.26
CA GLU A 89 -5.30 7.62 23.77
C GLU A 89 -6.64 7.53 24.52
N THR A 90 -7.60 6.73 24.03
CA THR A 90 -8.84 6.46 24.75
C THR A 90 -8.61 5.71 26.07
N ILE A 91 -7.72 4.71 26.09
CA ILE A 91 -7.29 4.03 27.33
C ILE A 91 -6.72 5.04 28.33
N ARG A 92 -5.85 5.95 27.87
CA ARG A 92 -5.30 7.03 28.69
C ARG A 92 -6.40 7.94 29.24
N GLY A 93 -7.40 8.27 28.44
CA GLY A 93 -8.57 9.05 28.87
C GLY A 93 -9.36 8.37 29.99
N HIS A 94 -9.56 7.04 29.91
CA HIS A 94 -10.20 6.30 31.00
C HIS A 94 -9.38 6.31 32.30
N LEU A 95 -8.05 6.28 32.22
CA LEU A 95 -7.18 6.47 33.38
C LEU A 95 -7.32 7.89 33.97
N ASP A 96 -7.42 8.92 33.12
CA ASP A 96 -7.69 10.30 33.55
C ASP A 96 -9.05 10.42 34.27
N ASP A 97 -10.09 9.75 33.77
CA ASP A 97 -11.41 9.72 34.39
C ASP A 97 -11.42 9.01 35.75
N MET A 98 -10.68 7.90 35.88
CA MET A 98 -10.52 7.19 37.16
C MET A 98 -9.76 8.05 38.18
N LEU A 99 -8.69 8.74 37.76
CA LEU A 99 -7.92 9.64 38.62
C LEU A 99 -8.78 10.82 39.10
N SER A 100 -9.56 11.40 38.19
CA SER A 100 -10.54 12.45 38.51
C SER A 100 -11.59 11.95 39.52
N THR A 101 -12.03 10.70 39.38
CA THR A 101 -13.01 10.07 40.29
C THR A 101 -12.42 9.83 41.68
N ALA A 102 -11.20 9.27 41.76
CA ALA A 102 -10.49 9.09 43.03
C ALA A 102 -10.25 10.43 43.75
N PHE A 103 -9.83 11.45 43.01
CA PHE A 103 -9.64 12.80 43.55
C PHE A 103 -10.96 13.39 44.09
N LYS A 104 -12.06 13.30 43.33
CA LYS A 104 -13.38 13.81 43.77
C LYS A 104 -13.93 13.07 44.98
N ALA A 105 -13.59 11.79 45.16
CA ALA A 105 -13.99 11.03 46.34
C ALA A 105 -13.38 11.60 47.64
N ARG A 106 -12.33 12.42 47.57
CA ARG A 106 -11.73 13.10 48.73
C ARG A 106 -12.67 14.13 49.37
N ASP A 107 -13.36 14.90 48.54
CA ASP A 107 -14.16 16.06 48.95
C ASP A 107 -15.67 15.81 48.77
N GLY A 108 -16.05 14.58 48.45
CA GLY A 108 -17.44 14.19 48.21
C GLY A 108 -18.29 14.27 49.47
N ASP A 109 -19.54 14.73 49.33
CA ASP A 109 -20.52 14.60 50.39
C ASP A 109 -20.97 13.14 50.60
N THR A 110 -21.56 12.86 51.76
CA THR A 110 -22.05 11.52 52.11
C THR A 110 -23.09 11.00 51.11
N HIS A 111 -23.80 11.89 50.40
CA HIS A 111 -24.80 11.53 49.41
C HIS A 111 -24.18 11.07 48.08
N SER A 112 -22.98 11.54 47.74
CA SER A 112 -22.27 11.22 46.50
C SER A 112 -21.22 10.12 46.68
N ALA A 113 -20.79 9.85 47.92
CA ALA A 113 -19.75 8.89 48.29
C ALA A 113 -19.95 7.51 47.64
N TRP A 114 -21.17 6.97 47.69
CA TRP A 114 -21.50 5.66 47.10
C TRP A 114 -21.39 5.60 45.56
N THR A 115 -21.34 6.76 44.88
CA THR A 115 -21.28 6.81 43.41
C THR A 115 -19.87 6.77 42.85
N TYR A 116 -18.85 7.11 43.63
CA TYR A 116 -17.47 7.16 43.15
C TYR A 116 -16.90 5.79 42.78
N PRO A 117 -17.08 4.72 43.60
CA PRO A 117 -16.66 3.37 43.23
C PRO A 117 -17.29 2.90 41.91
N ILE A 118 -18.59 3.19 41.74
CA ILE A 118 -19.33 2.85 40.52
C ILE A 118 -18.75 3.57 39.30
N LYS A 119 -18.48 4.88 39.41
CA LYS A 119 -17.89 5.68 38.32
C LYS A 119 -16.48 5.20 37.97
N PHE A 120 -15.69 4.86 38.98
CA PHE A 120 -14.35 4.30 38.81
C PHE A 120 -14.42 3.00 37.99
N ASP A 121 -15.29 2.07 38.39
CA ASP A 121 -15.47 0.79 37.70
C ASP A 121 -16.11 0.93 36.31
N VAL A 122 -16.94 1.95 36.06
CA VAL A 122 -17.40 2.28 34.71
C VAL A 122 -16.21 2.62 33.81
N SER A 123 -15.30 3.48 34.27
CA SER A 123 -14.12 3.87 33.51
C SER A 123 -13.14 2.71 33.33
N LEU A 124 -12.92 1.89 34.36
CA LEU A 124 -12.10 0.68 34.26
C LEU A 124 -12.67 -0.30 33.21
N ARG A 125 -14.00 -0.47 33.17
CA ARG A 125 -14.65 -1.29 32.14
C ARG A 125 -14.47 -0.71 30.75
N GLY A 126 -14.59 0.61 30.60
CA GLY A 126 -14.31 1.30 29.33
C GLY A 126 -12.87 1.06 28.85
N LEU A 127 -11.91 1.15 29.77
CA LEU A 127 -10.50 0.84 29.51
C LEU A 127 -10.33 -0.59 29.01
N ILE A 128 -10.84 -1.58 29.76
CA ILE A 128 -10.70 -2.99 29.42
C ILE A 128 -11.37 -3.29 28.07
N ALA A 129 -12.57 -2.77 27.84
CA ALA A 129 -13.28 -2.93 26.56
C ALA A 129 -12.48 -2.34 25.39
N THR A 130 -11.87 -1.17 25.57
CA THR A 130 -11.05 -0.52 24.54
C THR A 130 -9.78 -1.32 24.23
N ALA A 131 -9.13 -1.88 25.24
CA ALA A 131 -7.97 -2.76 25.04
C ALA A 131 -8.35 -4.05 24.31
N GLU A 132 -9.49 -4.65 24.67
CA GLU A 132 -9.94 -5.93 24.11
C GLU A 132 -10.67 -5.80 22.76
N ASP A 133 -10.93 -4.57 22.30
CA ASP A 133 -11.58 -4.31 21.02
C ASP A 133 -10.87 -5.03 19.86
N ARG A 134 -11.66 -5.79 19.11
CA ARG A 134 -11.23 -6.61 17.97
C ARG A 134 -11.28 -5.86 16.64
N GLY A 135 -11.59 -4.55 16.67
CA GLY A 135 -11.60 -3.69 15.48
C GLY A 135 -10.28 -3.62 14.71
N GLY A 136 -9.18 -4.16 15.25
CA GLY A 136 -7.91 -4.36 14.54
C GLY A 136 -7.43 -5.82 14.61
N ASN A 137 -6.93 -6.36 13.49
CA ASN A 137 -6.31 -7.68 13.42
C ASN A 137 -4.84 -7.54 12.97
N PRO A 138 -3.85 -7.88 13.82
CA PRO A 138 -3.99 -8.42 15.18
C PRO A 138 -4.43 -7.36 16.20
N ASN A 139 -4.95 -7.80 17.36
CA ASN A 139 -5.15 -6.88 18.49
C ASN A 139 -3.80 -6.69 19.21
N LEU A 140 -3.19 -5.51 19.07
CA LEU A 140 -1.91 -5.19 19.71
C LEU A 140 -2.03 -4.87 21.21
N LEU A 141 -3.24 -4.59 21.72
CA LEU A 141 -3.48 -4.04 23.06
C LEU A 141 -4.22 -5.00 24.01
N GLY A 142 -4.99 -5.96 23.48
CA GLY A 142 -5.86 -6.85 24.27
C GLY A 142 -5.23 -8.20 24.57
N SER A 143 -5.82 -8.99 25.46
CA SER A 143 -5.22 -10.25 25.94
C SER A 143 -5.31 -11.39 24.91
N ALA A 144 -6.33 -11.37 24.05
CA ALA A 144 -6.61 -12.42 23.07
C ALA A 144 -6.00 -12.14 21.69
N GLN A 145 -5.62 -13.21 20.96
CA GLN A 145 -5.00 -13.11 19.62
C GLN A 145 -3.74 -12.23 19.59
N HIS A 146 -2.96 -12.35 20.66
CA HIS A 146 -1.74 -11.62 20.92
C HIS A 146 -0.63 -12.01 19.91
N ARG A 147 -0.63 -11.36 18.74
CA ARG A 147 0.42 -11.48 17.71
C ARG A 147 1.00 -10.12 17.37
N ASN A 148 2.25 -10.11 16.96
CA ASN A 148 2.88 -8.88 16.48
C ASN A 148 2.27 -8.52 15.13
N PHE A 149 2.25 -7.22 14.82
CA PHE A 149 1.84 -6.73 13.50
C PHE A 149 3.09 -6.56 12.63
N THR A 150 3.04 -7.05 11.40
CA THR A 150 4.17 -7.01 10.47
C THR A 150 3.68 -6.55 9.10
N TYR A 151 4.44 -5.67 8.45
CA TYR A 151 4.14 -5.13 7.12
C TYR A 151 5.43 -5.00 6.30
N LYS A 152 5.34 -5.03 4.97
CA LYS A 152 6.48 -4.83 4.07
C LYS A 152 6.91 -3.37 4.05
N SER A 153 8.22 -3.10 4.03
CA SER A 153 8.76 -1.74 3.99
C SER A 153 9.48 -1.38 2.69
N ASN A 154 9.85 -2.38 1.86
CA ASN A 154 10.54 -2.15 0.59
C ASN A 154 10.37 -3.30 -0.43
N ASP A 155 10.93 -3.08 -1.62
CA ASP A 155 10.85 -3.95 -2.82
C ASP A 155 11.69 -5.22 -2.76
N ILE A 156 12.59 -5.32 -1.78
CA ILE A 156 13.36 -6.53 -1.50
C ILE A 156 12.68 -7.44 -0.45
N GLY A 157 11.50 -7.04 0.04
CA GLY A 157 10.69 -7.83 0.96
C GLY A 157 11.11 -7.73 2.43
N GLU A 158 11.86 -6.68 2.81
CA GLU A 158 12.08 -6.40 4.22
C GLU A 158 10.76 -6.05 4.90
N THR A 159 10.69 -6.36 6.19
CA THR A 159 9.47 -6.18 6.97
C THR A 159 9.76 -5.44 8.26
N GLU A 160 8.81 -4.60 8.65
CA GLU A 160 8.80 -3.92 9.93
C GLU A 160 7.86 -4.64 10.87
N THR A 161 8.25 -4.79 12.13
CA THR A 161 7.44 -5.51 13.13
C THR A 161 7.14 -4.63 14.34
N VAL A 162 5.86 -4.46 14.62
CA VAL A 162 5.36 -3.76 15.80
C VAL A 162 4.93 -4.77 16.84
N SER A 163 5.63 -4.76 17.98
CA SER A 163 5.35 -5.67 19.08
C SER A 163 4.04 -5.33 19.80
N ARG A 164 3.30 -6.37 20.16
CA ARG A 164 2.11 -6.28 21.03
C ARG A 164 2.46 -5.92 22.48
N SER A 165 1.47 -5.47 23.24
CA SER A 165 1.52 -5.31 24.70
C SER A 165 0.10 -5.38 25.27
N PHE A 166 -0.13 -6.15 26.34
CA PHE A 166 -1.45 -6.16 26.97
C PHE A 166 -1.62 -4.90 27.82
N LEU A 167 -2.49 -3.98 27.37
CA LEU A 167 -2.79 -2.70 28.02
C LEU A 167 -4.24 -2.60 28.50
N GLY A 168 -4.86 -3.75 28.79
CA GLY A 168 -6.03 -3.82 29.66
C GLY A 168 -5.61 -3.98 31.12
N SER A 169 -6.57 -4.30 31.98
CA SER A 169 -6.30 -4.75 33.34
C SER A 169 -7.11 -6.01 33.61
N ASP A 170 -6.46 -7.02 34.17
CA ASP A 170 -7.16 -8.20 34.67
C ASP A 170 -6.50 -8.67 35.97
N TYR A 171 -7.27 -9.37 36.79
CA TYR A 171 -6.77 -9.99 38.00
C TYR A 171 -7.52 -11.28 38.32
N TYR A 172 -6.88 -12.13 39.11
CA TYR A 172 -7.53 -13.25 39.76
C TYR A 172 -7.00 -13.40 41.19
N ILE A 173 -7.78 -14.06 42.03
CA ILE A 173 -7.39 -14.37 43.41
C ILE A 173 -7.37 -15.88 43.56
N THR A 174 -6.22 -16.44 43.91
CA THR A 174 -6.12 -17.84 44.36
C THR A 174 -6.37 -17.88 45.85
N ASP A 175 -7.50 -18.43 46.28
CA ASP A 175 -7.80 -18.55 47.71
C ASP A 175 -6.99 -19.66 48.39
N SER A 176 -7.02 -19.67 49.72
CA SER A 176 -6.31 -20.64 50.56
C SER A 176 -6.75 -22.09 50.35
N THR A 177 -7.89 -22.33 49.69
CA THR A 177 -8.37 -23.66 49.31
C THR A 177 -7.89 -24.09 47.91
N GLY A 178 -7.10 -23.24 47.25
CA GLY A 178 -6.58 -23.47 45.90
C GLY A 178 -7.61 -23.25 44.80
N LYS A 179 -8.74 -22.57 45.09
CA LYS A 179 -9.74 -22.18 44.09
C LYS A 179 -9.42 -20.78 43.57
N ILE A 180 -9.89 -20.47 42.37
CA ILE A 180 -9.59 -19.20 41.70
C ILE A 180 -10.85 -18.37 41.58
N TRP A 181 -10.80 -17.15 42.07
CA TRP A 181 -11.78 -16.11 41.82
C TRP A 181 -11.38 -15.30 40.61
N THR A 182 -12.23 -15.26 39.59
CA THR A 182 -12.03 -14.45 38.40
C THR A 182 -13.21 -13.53 38.16
N ARG A 183 -12.95 -12.40 37.51
CA ARG A 183 -14.00 -11.47 37.10
C ARG A 183 -14.81 -12.06 35.97
N ASP A 184 -16.12 -12.19 36.17
CA ASP A 184 -17.07 -12.45 35.10
C ASP A 184 -17.50 -11.12 34.47
N ARG A 185 -16.77 -10.73 33.41
CA ARG A 185 -16.95 -9.46 32.69
C ARG A 185 -18.38 -9.27 32.16
N SER A 186 -19.12 -10.35 31.91
CA SER A 186 -20.48 -10.30 31.38
C SER A 186 -21.55 -10.02 32.44
N SER A 187 -21.29 -10.43 33.68
CA SER A 187 -22.30 -10.46 34.74
C SER A 187 -22.02 -9.47 35.89
N PHE A 188 -20.88 -8.77 35.87
CA PHE A 188 -20.41 -7.90 36.96
C PHE A 188 -20.28 -8.62 38.30
N LEU A 189 -19.80 -9.86 38.23
CA LEU A 189 -19.59 -10.72 39.39
C LEU A 189 -18.13 -11.12 39.49
N LEU A 190 -17.64 -11.27 40.70
CA LEU A 190 -16.49 -12.11 40.99
C LEU A 190 -17.01 -13.54 41.17
N ARG A 191 -16.46 -14.51 40.43
CA ARG A 191 -16.91 -15.91 40.50
C ARG A 191 -15.76 -16.82 40.85
N GLN A 192 -16.02 -17.74 41.78
CA GLN A 192 -15.06 -18.78 42.13
C GLN A 192 -15.16 -19.97 41.18
N ARG A 193 -14.00 -20.53 40.85
CA ARG A 193 -13.83 -21.67 39.97
C ARG A 193 -12.82 -22.63 40.55
N ASP A 194 -13.01 -23.90 40.22
CA ASP A 194 -11.96 -24.89 40.43
C ASP A 194 -10.75 -24.59 39.55
N ALA A 195 -9.57 -24.49 40.14
CA ALA A 195 -8.34 -24.10 39.44
C ALA A 195 -7.92 -25.12 38.36
N THR A 196 -8.28 -26.39 38.54
CA THR A 196 -7.83 -27.47 37.65
C THR A 196 -8.79 -27.67 36.49
N THR A 197 -10.10 -27.67 36.78
CA THR A 197 -11.16 -27.97 35.81
C THR A 197 -11.79 -26.73 35.19
N GLY A 198 -11.63 -25.55 35.80
CA GLY A 198 -12.28 -24.30 35.39
C GLY A 198 -13.79 -24.25 35.69
N ALA A 199 -14.34 -25.31 36.28
CA ALA A 199 -15.76 -25.43 36.63
C ALA A 199 -16.14 -24.40 37.70
N LYS A 200 -17.32 -23.79 37.55
CA LYS A 200 -17.89 -22.89 38.56
C LYS A 200 -18.18 -23.68 39.84
N THR A 201 -17.77 -23.19 40.99
CA THR A 201 -18.04 -23.85 42.28
C THR A 201 -19.46 -23.57 42.79
N GLY A 202 -20.09 -22.50 42.29
CA GLY A 202 -21.36 -21.99 42.79
C GLY A 202 -21.19 -20.68 43.55
N GLU A 203 -20.00 -20.40 44.06
CA GLU A 203 -19.70 -19.16 44.79
C GLU A 203 -19.51 -17.97 43.85
N PHE A 204 -20.13 -16.85 44.21
CA PHE A 204 -20.00 -15.58 43.50
C PHE A 204 -20.34 -14.40 44.41
N ALA A 205 -19.85 -13.22 44.03
CA ALA A 205 -20.19 -11.96 44.67
C ALA A 205 -20.36 -10.86 43.63
N ALA A 206 -21.29 -9.94 43.85
CA ALA A 206 -21.41 -8.75 43.03
C ALA A 206 -20.21 -7.83 43.27
N LEU A 207 -19.62 -7.31 42.18
CA LEU A 207 -18.48 -6.39 42.29
C LEU A 207 -18.86 -5.08 42.97
N THR A 208 -20.12 -4.67 42.88
CA THR A 208 -20.67 -3.51 43.58
C THR A 208 -21.49 -3.96 44.78
N GLY A 209 -21.03 -3.60 45.99
CA GLY A 209 -21.74 -3.86 47.26
C GLY A 209 -21.80 -5.33 47.73
N GLY A 210 -21.35 -6.29 46.91
CA GLY A 210 -21.30 -7.71 47.28
C GLY A 210 -19.94 -8.15 47.83
N LEU A 211 -18.95 -7.27 47.84
CA LEU A 211 -17.58 -7.52 48.27
C LEU A 211 -17.14 -6.43 49.24
N ARG A 212 -16.38 -6.81 50.26
CA ARG A 212 -15.64 -5.88 51.13
C ARG A 212 -14.18 -6.32 51.17
N LEU A 213 -13.26 -5.39 50.95
CA LEU A 213 -11.84 -5.63 51.19
C LEU A 213 -11.56 -5.52 52.69
N ASP A 214 -11.04 -6.59 53.29
CA ASP A 214 -10.66 -6.60 54.71
C ASP A 214 -9.17 -6.26 54.88
N SER A 215 -8.30 -6.74 53.97
CA SER A 215 -6.88 -6.33 53.92
C SER A 215 -6.22 -6.65 52.57
N LEU A 216 -5.24 -5.83 52.19
CA LEU A 216 -4.35 -6.06 51.04
C LEU A 216 -2.93 -5.64 51.42
N SER A 217 -1.97 -6.57 51.38
CA SER A 217 -0.56 -6.30 51.68
C SER A 217 0.33 -7.08 50.72
N GLY A 218 0.96 -6.36 49.78
CA GLY A 218 1.62 -7.01 48.64
C GLY A 218 0.58 -7.78 47.83
N SER A 219 0.84 -9.06 47.54
CA SER A 219 -0.13 -9.94 46.89
C SER A 219 -1.07 -10.66 47.86
N ALA A 220 -0.86 -10.58 49.17
CA ALA A 220 -1.74 -11.24 50.14
C ALA A 220 -3.04 -10.43 50.31
N ILE A 221 -4.18 -11.09 50.15
CA ILE A 221 -5.50 -10.47 50.20
C ILE A 221 -6.43 -11.21 51.17
N THR A 222 -7.21 -10.45 51.93
CA THR A 222 -8.39 -10.93 52.68
C THR A 222 -9.60 -10.11 52.25
N PHE A 223 -10.69 -10.80 51.91
CA PHE A 223 -11.93 -10.15 51.50
C PHE A 223 -13.14 -10.95 51.97
N THR A 224 -14.28 -10.27 52.08
CA THR A 224 -15.54 -10.86 52.52
C THR A 224 -16.59 -10.72 51.42
N THR A 225 -17.27 -11.82 51.09
CA THR A 225 -18.44 -11.83 50.21
C THR A 225 -19.72 -11.65 51.02
N ALA A 226 -20.73 -10.99 50.44
CA ALA A 226 -21.99 -10.68 51.11
C ALA A 226 -21.80 -10.04 52.51
N PRO A 227 -20.96 -8.99 52.61
CA PRO A 227 -20.66 -8.35 53.89
C PRO A 227 -21.94 -7.85 54.55
N ASP A 228 -21.96 -7.87 55.88
CA ASP A 228 -23.06 -7.38 56.72
C ASP A 228 -24.40 -8.13 56.51
N THR A 229 -24.34 -9.33 55.93
CA THR A 229 -25.46 -10.27 55.81
C THR A 229 -25.22 -11.56 56.60
N THR A 230 -26.25 -12.39 56.75
CA THR A 230 -26.12 -13.73 57.37
C THR A 230 -25.28 -14.70 56.54
N ASP A 231 -25.09 -14.43 55.25
CA ASP A 231 -24.36 -15.27 54.30
C ASP A 231 -22.89 -14.82 54.14
N SER A 232 -22.44 -13.90 55.02
CA SER A 232 -21.10 -13.33 55.01
C SER A 232 -20.02 -14.41 55.11
N THR A 233 -19.14 -14.47 54.13
CA THR A 233 -18.04 -15.45 54.09
C THR A 233 -16.72 -14.75 53.80
N THR A 234 -15.71 -14.98 54.64
CA THR A 234 -14.37 -14.40 54.49
C THR A 234 -13.43 -15.37 53.80
N TYR A 235 -12.67 -14.86 52.83
CA TYR A 235 -11.66 -15.57 52.07
C TYR A 235 -10.31 -14.90 52.24
N THR A 236 -9.27 -15.74 52.31
CA THR A 236 -7.87 -15.30 52.26
C THR A 236 -7.19 -15.91 51.05
N GLY A 237 -6.27 -15.19 50.41
CA GLY A 237 -5.61 -15.69 49.22
C GLY A 237 -4.46 -14.83 48.73
N THR A 238 -4.10 -15.08 47.47
CA THR A 238 -3.08 -14.33 46.73
C THR A 238 -3.71 -13.67 45.51
N LEU A 239 -3.64 -12.34 45.43
CA LEU A 239 -4.00 -11.53 44.27
C LEU A 239 -2.89 -11.61 43.22
N SER A 240 -3.28 -11.86 41.97
CA SER A 240 -2.40 -11.82 40.81
C SER A 240 -3.00 -10.92 39.76
N THR A 241 -2.19 -10.00 39.23
CA THR A 241 -2.62 -8.98 38.26
C THR A 241 -1.94 -9.19 36.91
N SER A 242 -2.49 -8.55 35.88
CA SER A 242 -1.89 -8.51 34.55
C SER A 242 -2.30 -7.25 33.80
N GLY A 243 -1.43 -6.79 32.90
CA GLY A 243 -1.65 -5.60 32.08
C GLY A 243 -1.21 -4.34 32.80
N LEU A 244 -2.14 -3.41 33.01
CA LEU A 244 -1.87 -2.12 33.65
C LEU A 244 -1.99 -2.15 35.19
N ASP A 245 -2.28 -3.31 35.77
CA ASP A 245 -2.40 -3.53 37.23
C ASP A 245 -3.43 -2.65 37.95
N VAL A 246 -4.33 -1.98 37.22
CA VAL A 246 -5.45 -1.23 37.81
C VAL A 246 -6.56 -2.18 38.26
N LEU A 247 -6.97 -2.09 39.52
CA LEU A 247 -7.97 -2.97 40.14
C LEU A 247 -9.38 -2.34 40.14
N ASP A 248 -10.42 -3.14 40.41
CA ASP A 248 -11.77 -2.59 40.66
C ASP A 248 -11.77 -1.78 41.97
N ALA A 249 -12.72 -0.85 42.12
CA ALA A 249 -12.82 0.05 43.27
C ALA A 249 -12.88 -0.69 44.62
N TRP A 250 -13.54 -1.85 44.68
CA TRP A 250 -13.62 -2.64 45.93
C TRP A 250 -12.24 -3.10 46.43
N LEU A 251 -11.27 -3.35 45.53
CA LEU A 251 -9.88 -3.68 45.89
C LEU A 251 -9.07 -2.46 46.35
N TYR A 252 -9.64 -1.27 46.17
CA TYR A 252 -9.21 -0.04 46.79
C TYR A 252 -10.16 0.38 47.92
N GLY A 253 -10.81 -0.56 48.62
CA GLY A 253 -11.68 -0.23 49.75
C GLY A 253 -12.81 0.74 49.39
N ASP A 254 -13.35 0.63 48.17
CA ASP A 254 -14.38 1.53 47.62
C ASP A 254 -14.00 3.02 47.73
N LEU A 255 -12.70 3.33 47.67
CA LEU A 255 -12.16 4.70 47.74
C LEU A 255 -12.57 5.46 49.02
N GLU A 256 -12.95 4.73 50.08
CA GLU A 256 -13.55 5.30 51.29
C GLU A 256 -12.51 6.05 52.14
N SER A 257 -11.35 5.44 52.40
CA SER A 257 -10.29 6.07 53.20
C SER A 257 -9.30 6.87 52.35
N SER A 258 -8.50 7.73 53.01
CA SER A 258 -7.41 8.44 52.33
C SER A 258 -6.34 7.49 51.82
N ALA A 259 -6.03 6.42 52.56
CA ALA A 259 -5.05 5.41 52.16
C ALA A 259 -5.52 4.62 50.93
N ASP A 260 -6.81 4.35 50.84
CA ASP A 260 -7.45 3.68 49.71
C ASP A 260 -7.36 4.48 48.42
N ARG A 261 -7.72 5.78 48.50
CA ARG A 261 -7.57 6.70 47.37
C ARG A 261 -6.12 6.85 46.94
N GLN A 262 -5.19 6.97 47.89
CA GLN A 262 -3.76 7.09 47.56
C GLN A 262 -3.25 5.86 46.78
N ARG A 263 -3.61 4.63 47.21
CA ARG A 263 -3.23 3.41 46.47
C ARG A 263 -3.79 3.41 45.05
N ALA A 264 -5.06 3.79 44.89
CA ALA A 264 -5.67 3.90 43.56
C ALA A 264 -4.95 4.94 42.68
N GLU A 265 -4.63 6.12 43.23
CA GLU A 265 -3.91 7.18 42.52
C GLU A 265 -2.50 6.73 42.10
N ASP A 266 -1.76 6.06 42.99
CA ASP A 266 -0.41 5.55 42.70
C ASP A 266 -0.42 4.52 41.55
N ASP A 267 -1.34 3.56 41.59
CA ASP A 267 -1.51 2.55 40.53
C ASP A 267 -1.93 3.20 39.20
N LEU A 268 -2.84 4.18 39.24
CA LEU A 268 -3.27 4.92 38.04
C LEU A 268 -2.13 5.74 37.44
N HIS A 269 -1.27 6.35 38.26
CA HIS A 269 -0.09 7.06 37.77
C HIS A 269 0.91 6.09 37.12
N SER A 270 1.14 4.92 37.71
CA SER A 270 1.97 3.86 37.13
C SER A 270 1.42 3.36 35.79
N ALA A 271 0.11 3.10 35.72
CA ALA A 271 -0.58 2.69 34.50
C ALA A 271 -0.45 3.76 33.40
N LYS A 272 -0.61 5.04 33.74
CA LYS A 272 -0.46 6.15 32.79
C LYS A 272 0.95 6.24 32.23
N ASN A 273 1.98 6.10 33.07
CA ASN A 273 3.37 6.08 32.60
C ASN A 273 3.63 4.94 31.61
N THR A 274 3.06 3.77 31.89
CA THR A 274 3.13 2.60 30.99
C THR A 274 2.44 2.88 29.66
N VAL A 275 1.23 3.45 29.70
CA VAL A 275 0.47 3.85 28.49
C VAL A 275 1.20 4.91 27.68
N ASP A 276 1.76 5.94 28.32
CA ASP A 276 2.48 7.03 27.64
C ASP A 276 3.76 6.51 26.95
N LEU A 277 4.48 5.57 27.56
CA LEU A 277 5.62 4.89 26.95
C LEU A 277 5.19 4.11 25.68
N HIS A 278 4.11 3.35 25.78
CA HIS A 278 3.58 2.59 24.63
C HIS A 278 3.04 3.51 23.53
N LEU A 279 2.46 4.66 23.89
CA LEU A 279 1.97 5.66 22.96
C LEU A 279 3.13 6.28 22.17
N ALA A 280 4.22 6.63 22.85
CA ALA A 280 5.44 7.12 22.19
C ALA A 280 6.00 6.09 21.20
N ARG A 281 6.07 4.82 21.59
CA ARG A 281 6.52 3.72 20.72
C ARG A 281 5.64 3.56 19.48
N LEU A 282 4.32 3.53 19.65
CA LEU A 282 3.37 3.37 18.53
C LEU A 282 3.36 4.58 17.60
N ARG A 283 3.48 5.80 18.14
CA ARG A 283 3.64 7.02 17.33
C ARG A 283 4.93 6.99 16.52
N SER A 284 6.02 6.49 17.09
CA SER A 284 7.27 6.28 16.35
C SER A 284 7.08 5.27 15.22
N ALA A 285 6.42 4.13 15.48
CA ALA A 285 6.14 3.13 14.44
C ALA A 285 5.24 3.69 13.32
N LEU A 286 4.23 4.48 13.67
CA LEU A 286 3.37 5.18 12.70
C LEU A 286 4.16 6.20 11.86
N ALA A 287 5.07 6.95 12.47
CA ALA A 287 5.94 7.88 11.77
C ALA A 287 6.85 7.15 10.76
N THR A 288 7.40 6.01 11.16
CA THR A 288 8.18 5.13 10.27
C THR A 288 7.34 4.62 9.09
N ALA A 289 6.11 4.15 9.33
CA ALA A 289 5.22 3.73 8.25
C ALA A 289 4.91 4.87 7.26
N ARG A 290 4.63 6.09 7.76
CA ARG A 290 4.41 7.29 6.92
C ARG A 290 5.64 7.72 6.14
N PHE A 291 6.84 7.50 6.70
CA PHE A 291 8.08 7.73 5.98
C PHE A 291 8.20 6.78 4.78
N TYR A 292 7.94 5.48 4.96
CA TYR A 292 7.94 4.52 3.85
C TYR A 292 6.82 4.81 2.84
N GLU A 293 5.65 5.27 3.29
CA GLU A 293 4.58 5.72 2.40
C GLU A 293 5.08 6.85 1.49
N SER A 294 5.74 7.87 2.08
CA SER A 294 6.31 8.98 1.33
C SER A 294 7.39 8.53 0.34
N GLN A 295 8.26 7.59 0.73
CA GLN A 295 9.27 7.04 -0.18
C GLN A 295 8.65 6.28 -1.35
N SER A 296 7.65 5.43 -1.09
CA SER A 296 6.95 4.66 -2.13
C SER A 296 6.29 5.59 -3.15
N ASN A 297 5.67 6.68 -2.71
CA ASN A 297 5.10 7.70 -3.60
C ASN A 297 6.16 8.31 -4.53
N VAL A 298 7.32 8.71 -3.99
CA VAL A 298 8.42 9.25 -4.79
C VAL A 298 8.94 8.23 -5.81
N LYS A 299 9.07 6.96 -5.41
CA LYS A 299 9.50 5.88 -6.30
C LYS A 299 8.51 5.63 -7.44
N LEU A 300 7.22 5.59 -7.13
CA LEU A 300 6.17 5.41 -8.13
C LEU A 300 6.12 6.58 -9.13
N SER A 301 6.28 7.82 -8.66
CA SER A 301 6.40 8.98 -9.55
C SER A 301 7.64 8.88 -10.46
N ALA A 302 8.78 8.46 -9.93
CA ALA A 302 10.01 8.32 -10.71
C ALA A 302 9.89 7.26 -11.83
N PHE A 303 9.05 6.23 -11.68
CA PHE A 303 8.79 5.29 -12.77
C PHE A 303 7.99 5.93 -13.90
N SER A 304 7.01 6.80 -13.59
CA SER A 304 6.29 7.57 -14.60
C SER A 304 7.25 8.45 -15.40
N ASP A 305 8.11 9.20 -14.71
CA ASP A 305 9.11 10.06 -15.34
C ASP A 305 10.06 9.25 -16.23
N LEU A 306 10.48 8.06 -15.78
CA LEU A 306 11.34 7.18 -16.56
C LEU A 306 10.66 6.66 -17.83
N ILE A 307 9.36 6.35 -17.78
CA ILE A 307 8.58 5.95 -18.97
C ILE A 307 8.50 7.11 -19.96
N ASP A 308 8.29 8.34 -19.48
CA ASP A 308 8.25 9.54 -20.32
C ASP A 308 9.60 9.82 -20.99
N ASP A 309 10.70 9.69 -20.26
CA ASP A 309 12.07 9.79 -20.79
C ASP A 309 12.34 8.73 -21.86
N LYS A 310 11.94 7.47 -21.62
CA LYS A 310 12.08 6.40 -22.62
C LYS A 310 11.21 6.62 -23.85
N THR A 311 10.01 7.17 -23.66
CA THR A 311 9.09 7.50 -24.76
C THR A 311 9.69 8.61 -25.63
N THR A 312 10.23 9.65 -25.01
CA THR A 312 10.90 10.76 -25.70
C THR A 312 12.13 10.27 -26.48
N ALA A 313 13.00 9.49 -25.84
CA ALA A 313 14.17 8.91 -26.51
C ALA A 313 13.77 8.01 -27.70
N HIS A 314 12.72 7.20 -27.54
CA HIS A 314 12.21 6.35 -28.61
C HIS A 314 11.68 7.15 -29.81
N LEU A 315 10.96 8.24 -29.57
CA LEU A 315 10.47 9.12 -30.64
C LEU A 315 11.62 9.77 -31.42
N LEU A 316 12.71 10.17 -30.74
CA LEU A 316 13.91 10.68 -31.40
C LEU A 316 14.59 9.60 -32.26
N GLU A 317 14.73 8.38 -31.75
CA GLU A 317 15.29 7.25 -32.51
C GLU A 317 14.45 6.92 -33.76
N LEU A 318 13.12 7.00 -33.67
CA LEU A 318 12.22 6.82 -34.82
C LEU A 318 12.40 7.94 -35.86
N GLN A 319 12.49 9.20 -35.40
CA GLN A 319 12.71 10.35 -36.28
C GLN A 319 14.04 10.24 -37.03
N GLU A 320 15.12 9.86 -36.36
CA GLU A 320 16.44 9.67 -36.99
C GLU A 320 16.40 8.59 -38.10
N VAL A 321 15.65 7.51 -37.89
CA VAL A 321 15.46 6.47 -38.90
C VAL A 321 14.71 7.01 -40.13
N GLU A 322 13.70 7.84 -39.93
CA GLU A 322 12.93 8.46 -41.01
C GLU A 322 13.76 9.50 -41.79
N ASP A 323 14.47 10.38 -41.09
CA ASP A 323 15.33 11.40 -41.68
C ASP A 323 16.47 10.75 -42.50
N GLY A 324 17.12 9.73 -41.95
CA GLY A 324 18.16 8.97 -42.66
C GLY A 324 17.62 8.26 -43.91
N ASN A 325 16.36 7.80 -43.88
CA ASN A 325 15.71 7.21 -45.05
C ASN A 325 15.37 8.26 -46.13
N ALA A 326 14.87 9.42 -45.72
CA ALA A 326 14.61 10.55 -46.62
C ALA A 326 15.91 10.97 -47.35
N GLN A 327 17.02 11.07 -46.61
CA GLN A 327 18.33 11.36 -47.18
C GLN A 327 18.78 10.30 -48.20
N ARG A 328 18.61 9.01 -47.88
CA ARG A 328 18.92 7.90 -48.81
C ARG A 328 18.06 7.93 -50.07
N ASN A 329 16.78 8.22 -49.95
CA ASN A 329 15.88 8.34 -51.11
C ASN A 329 16.27 9.52 -52.01
N SER A 330 16.68 10.64 -51.41
CA SER A 330 17.21 11.80 -52.14
C SER A 330 18.50 11.45 -52.90
N LEU A 331 19.46 10.80 -52.24
CA LEU A 331 20.70 10.33 -52.88
C LEU A 331 20.44 9.34 -54.02
N ASN A 332 19.57 8.35 -53.81
CA ASN A 332 19.17 7.40 -54.85
C ASN A 332 18.58 8.12 -56.06
N THR A 333 17.72 9.12 -55.83
CA THR A 333 17.12 9.93 -56.89
C THR A 333 18.18 10.73 -57.66
N LEU A 334 19.13 11.34 -56.95
CA LEU A 334 20.22 12.11 -57.55
C LEU A 334 21.14 11.23 -58.40
N ILE A 335 21.54 10.06 -57.90
CA ILE A 335 22.37 9.09 -58.64
C ILE A 335 21.66 8.62 -59.90
N ILE A 336 20.37 8.26 -59.80
CA ILE A 336 19.57 7.83 -60.95
C ILE A 336 19.45 8.96 -61.99
N ASN A 337 19.20 10.19 -61.56
CA ASN A 337 19.10 11.35 -62.45
C ASN A 337 20.43 11.68 -63.13
N ALA A 338 21.55 11.62 -62.40
CA ALA A 338 22.89 11.78 -62.96
C ALA A 338 23.19 10.68 -64.00
N HIS A 339 22.80 9.43 -63.73
CA HIS A 339 22.97 8.32 -64.66
C HIS A 339 22.12 8.48 -65.93
N ARG A 340 20.87 8.99 -65.80
CA ARG A 340 20.02 9.36 -66.94
C ARG A 340 20.68 10.46 -67.78
N ALA A 341 21.18 11.52 -67.16
CA ALA A 341 21.84 12.63 -67.83
C ALA A 341 23.10 12.18 -68.59
N ASN A 342 23.97 11.38 -67.95
CA ASN A 342 25.17 10.82 -68.58
C ASN A 342 24.82 9.90 -69.76
N SER A 343 23.81 9.05 -69.61
CA SER A 343 23.34 8.19 -70.70
C SER A 343 22.85 9.01 -71.90
N ALA A 344 22.14 10.11 -71.66
CA ALA A 344 21.69 11.01 -72.71
C ALA A 344 22.87 11.71 -73.42
N LEU A 345 23.91 12.11 -72.69
CA LEU A 345 25.14 12.69 -73.24
C LEU A 345 25.92 11.68 -74.09
N TYR A 346 26.13 10.46 -73.60
CA TYR A 346 26.76 9.38 -74.39
C TYR A 346 25.98 9.12 -75.68
N LYS A 347 24.66 9.05 -75.60
CA LYS A 347 23.81 8.83 -76.78
C LYS A 347 23.96 9.94 -77.80
N LYS A 348 24.05 11.21 -77.37
CA LYS A 348 24.33 12.35 -78.26
C LYS A 348 25.71 12.26 -78.91
N MET A 349 26.76 11.98 -78.13
CA MET A 349 28.12 11.84 -78.65
C MET A 349 28.23 10.72 -79.69
N PHE A 350 27.61 9.57 -79.45
CA PHE A 350 27.68 8.43 -80.37
C PHE A 350 26.66 8.47 -81.52
N SER A 351 25.60 9.29 -81.42
CA SER A 351 24.68 9.53 -82.54
C SER A 351 25.28 10.38 -83.67
N GLY A 352 26.44 11.01 -83.45
CA GLY A 352 27.20 11.76 -84.46
C GLY A 352 28.24 10.95 -85.23
N THR A 353 28.44 9.67 -84.90
CA THR A 353 29.40 8.78 -85.59
C THR A 353 28.69 7.98 -86.69
N PRO A 354 29.26 7.86 -87.92
CA PRO A 354 28.64 7.07 -88.99
C PRO A 354 28.47 5.61 -88.58
N ALA A 355 27.33 5.02 -88.94
CA ALA A 355 26.95 3.66 -88.56
C ALA A 355 27.87 2.61 -89.20
N ASP A 356 28.81 2.07 -88.44
CA ASP A 356 29.39 0.75 -88.67
C ASP A 356 28.92 -0.23 -87.59
N ALA A 357 28.86 -1.52 -87.92
CA ALA A 357 28.31 -2.54 -87.03
C ALA A 357 29.06 -2.64 -85.69
N LEU A 358 30.36 -2.36 -85.67
CA LEU A 358 31.22 -2.35 -84.48
C LEU A 358 30.90 -1.18 -83.55
N SER A 359 30.52 -0.03 -84.10
CA SER A 359 30.10 1.17 -83.39
C SER A 359 28.75 0.94 -82.71
N GLN A 360 27.81 0.26 -83.37
CA GLN A 360 26.54 -0.16 -82.76
C GLN A 360 26.71 -1.21 -81.65
N THR A 361 27.61 -2.18 -81.83
CA THR A 361 27.91 -3.17 -80.78
C THR A 361 28.61 -2.54 -79.58
N ARG A 362 29.51 -1.57 -79.77
CA ARG A 362 30.15 -0.81 -78.67
C ARG A 362 29.16 0.11 -77.95
N ILE A 363 28.24 0.74 -78.66
CA ILE A 363 27.15 1.54 -78.05
C ILE A 363 26.24 0.66 -77.18
N ASN A 364 26.03 -0.62 -77.52
CA ASN A 364 25.23 -1.55 -76.72
C ASN A 364 26.01 -2.22 -75.57
N LEU A 365 27.34 -2.07 -75.49
CA LEU A 365 28.23 -2.67 -74.47
C LEU A 365 28.76 -1.64 -73.46
N LEU A 366 28.78 -0.35 -73.80
CA LEU A 366 29.24 0.76 -72.94
C LEU A 366 28.11 1.58 -72.30
N VAL A 367 26.85 1.29 -72.67
CA VAL A 367 25.60 1.97 -72.28
C VAL A 367 24.57 0.89 -71.97
#